data_AF-A0AAD5LQ28-F1
#
_entry.id   AF-A0AAD5LQ28-F1
#
_cell.length_a   1.000
_cell.length_b   1.000
_cell.length_c   1.000
_cell.angle_alpha   90.00
_cell.angle_beta   90.00
_cell.angle_gamma   90.00
#
_symmetry.space_group_name_H-M   'P 1'
#
loop_
_entity.id
_entity.type
_entity.pdbx_description
1 polymer ?
#
loop_
_entity_poly.entity_id
_entity_poly.type
_entity_poly.pdbx_seq_one_letter_code
_entity_poly.pdbx_strand_id
1 'polypeptide(L)'
;MACTAAKCRCRAFFYVVAEGAWVLRCRCKHRHTDHDAGGAPFRCLRPSCPCDAFDSPWVCNCDHPWSEHRQETVEKTFERRLWGGQDDLGLDDLSNVQRTDLLANPLRLRQ
;
A
#
# COMPACT_ATOMS: atom_id res chain seq x y z
N MET A 1 -10.38 -0.56 4.66
CA MET A 1 -11.65 -0.03 4.09
C MET A 1 -11.77 -0.42 2.63
N ALA A 2 -13.00 -0.64 2.16
CA ALA A 2 -13.26 -0.88 0.74
C ALA A 2 -12.91 0.37 -0.10
N CYS A 3 -12.64 0.15 -1.37
CA CYS A 3 -12.23 1.22 -2.26
C CYS A 3 -13.33 2.26 -2.49
N THR A 4 -12.97 3.55 -2.42
CA THR A 4 -13.87 4.68 -2.67
C THR A 4 -14.10 4.93 -4.17
N ALA A 5 -13.29 4.32 -5.05
CA ALA A 5 -13.50 4.39 -6.49
C ALA A 5 -14.76 3.62 -6.90
N ALA A 6 -15.62 4.29 -7.67
CA ALA A 6 -16.88 3.73 -8.12
C ALA A 6 -16.67 2.37 -8.81
N LYS A 7 -17.41 1.35 -8.36
CA LYS A 7 -17.41 -0.02 -8.91
C LYS A 7 -16.12 -0.84 -8.70
N CYS A 8 -15.14 -0.38 -7.91
CA CYS A 8 -13.99 -1.22 -7.54
C CYS A 8 -14.49 -2.37 -6.64
N ARG A 9 -14.10 -3.60 -6.95
CA ARG A 9 -14.42 -4.78 -6.11
C ARG A 9 -13.48 -4.95 -4.92
N CYS A 10 -12.67 -3.94 -4.68
CA CYS A 10 -11.49 -3.94 -3.83
C CYS A 10 -11.95 -3.79 -2.38
N ARG A 11 -11.79 -4.86 -1.57
CA ARG A 11 -12.21 -4.88 -0.15
C ARG A 11 -11.25 -4.14 0.77
N ALA A 12 -10.02 -3.97 0.33
CA ALA A 12 -8.96 -3.22 0.99
C ALA A 12 -8.01 -2.65 -0.08
N PHE A 13 -7.31 -1.57 0.26
CA PHE A 13 -6.18 -1.09 -0.53
C PHE A 13 -4.88 -1.63 0.07
N PHE A 14 -3.96 -2.03 -0.80
CA PHE A 14 -2.61 -2.40 -0.43
C PHE A 14 -1.69 -1.21 -0.69
N TYR A 15 -1.10 -0.68 0.36
CA TYR A 15 -0.05 0.33 0.25
C TYR A 15 1.23 -0.40 -0.07
N VAL A 16 1.78 -0.12 -1.26
CA VAL A 16 3.11 -0.59 -1.58
C VAL A 16 4.09 0.54 -1.31
N VAL A 17 5.20 0.23 -0.63
CA VAL A 17 6.22 1.23 -0.32
C VAL A 17 6.79 1.77 -1.64
N ALA A 18 6.69 3.08 -1.82
CA ALA A 18 7.31 3.77 -2.94
C ALA A 18 8.43 4.67 -2.38
N GLU A 19 9.63 4.53 -2.92
CA GLU A 19 10.73 5.45 -2.63
C GLU A 19 10.79 6.49 -3.76
N GLY A 20 10.30 7.70 -3.50
CA GLY A 20 10.21 8.77 -4.50
C GLY A 20 9.38 8.35 -5.72
N ALA A 21 9.99 8.43 -6.91
CA ALA A 21 9.33 8.13 -8.19
C ALA A 21 9.45 6.66 -8.64
N TRP A 22 10.03 5.78 -7.81
CA TRP A 22 10.23 4.38 -8.18
C TRP A 22 8.92 3.61 -8.14
N VAL A 23 8.39 3.29 -9.32
CA VAL A 23 7.18 2.48 -9.47
C VAL A 23 7.53 0.99 -9.40
N LEU A 24 6.83 0.25 -8.55
CA LEU A 24 6.94 -1.20 -8.53
C LEU A 24 6.51 -1.82 -9.85
N ARG A 25 7.28 -2.81 -10.26
CA ARG A 25 7.07 -3.58 -11.48
C ARG A 25 6.87 -5.05 -11.14
N CYS A 26 6.11 -5.72 -11.99
CA CYS A 26 6.04 -7.17 -12.01
C CYS A 26 7.33 -7.77 -12.58
N ARG A 27 7.59 -9.07 -12.37
CA ARG A 27 8.67 -9.82 -13.04
C ARG A 27 8.55 -9.79 -14.56
N CYS A 28 7.35 -9.60 -15.10
CA CYS A 28 7.13 -9.35 -16.52
C CYS A 28 7.56 -7.93 -16.98
N LYS A 29 8.15 -7.12 -16.08
CA LYS A 29 8.65 -5.74 -16.25
C LYS A 29 7.59 -4.66 -16.43
N HIS A 30 6.31 -5.04 -16.52
CA HIS A 30 5.19 -4.12 -16.59
C HIS A 30 4.82 -3.55 -15.21
N ARG A 31 4.13 -2.41 -15.21
CA ARG A 31 3.71 -1.73 -13.97
C ARG A 31 2.49 -2.44 -13.39
N HIS A 32 2.24 -2.25 -12.10
CA HIS A 32 1.02 -2.76 -11.47
C HIS A 32 -0.28 -2.25 -12.14
N THR A 33 -0.26 -1.07 -12.75
CA THR A 33 -1.39 -0.51 -13.53
C THR A 33 -1.65 -1.23 -14.84
N ASP A 34 -0.68 -2.01 -15.34
CA ASP A 34 -0.84 -2.84 -16.54
C ASP A 34 -1.45 -4.21 -16.22
N HIS A 35 -1.90 -4.42 -14.98
CA HIS A 35 -2.54 -5.63 -14.51
C HIS A 35 -4.00 -5.37 -14.11
N ASP A 36 -4.84 -6.39 -14.22
CA ASP A 36 -6.26 -6.30 -13.85
C ASP A 36 -6.41 -6.12 -12.34
N ALA A 37 -6.72 -4.91 -11.89
CA ALA A 37 -7.01 -4.60 -10.49
C ALA A 37 -8.37 -5.13 -10.01
N GLY A 38 -9.22 -5.63 -10.93
CA GLY A 38 -10.58 -6.07 -10.66
C GLY A 38 -10.68 -7.41 -9.93
N GLY A 39 -9.62 -8.22 -9.93
CA GLY A 39 -9.59 -9.49 -9.22
C GLY A 39 -8.25 -10.21 -9.24
N ALA A 40 -7.95 -10.91 -8.14
CA ALA A 40 -6.83 -11.84 -8.09
C ALA A 40 -6.99 -12.92 -9.18
N PRO A 41 -5.91 -13.34 -9.85
CA PRO A 41 -4.50 -13.11 -9.48
C PRO A 41 -3.86 -11.83 -10.06
N PHE A 42 -4.67 -10.87 -10.56
CA PHE A 42 -4.19 -9.63 -11.17
C PHE A 42 -3.36 -9.90 -12.44
N ARG A 43 -3.99 -10.49 -13.46
CA ARG A 43 -3.35 -10.87 -14.73
C ARG A 43 -2.83 -9.65 -15.48
N CYS A 44 -1.72 -9.79 -16.19
CA CYS A 44 -1.21 -8.71 -17.03
C CYS A 44 -2.13 -8.50 -18.24
N LEU A 45 -2.48 -7.24 -18.52
CA LEU A 45 -3.35 -6.84 -19.63
C LEU A 45 -2.56 -6.47 -20.89
N ARG A 46 -1.21 -6.52 -20.84
CA ARG A 46 -0.37 -6.21 -21.99
C ARG A 46 -0.51 -7.30 -23.06
N PRO A 47 -0.68 -6.93 -24.35
CA PRO A 47 -0.71 -7.88 -25.44
C PRO A 47 0.51 -8.80 -25.40
N SER A 48 0.31 -10.08 -25.72
CA SER A 48 1.34 -11.12 -25.82
C SER A 48 2.21 -11.33 -24.55
N CYS A 49 1.76 -10.85 -23.38
CA CYS A 49 2.43 -11.10 -22.11
C CYS A 49 1.93 -12.43 -21.51
N PRO A 50 2.81 -13.42 -21.23
CA PRO A 50 2.42 -14.70 -20.64
C PRO A 50 2.22 -14.62 -19.11
N CYS A 51 2.10 -13.42 -18.56
CA CYS A 51 2.10 -13.18 -17.12
C CYS A 51 0.71 -13.42 -16.51
N ASP A 52 0.58 -14.52 -15.79
CA ASP A 52 -0.69 -14.97 -15.22
C ASP A 52 -1.04 -14.36 -13.85
N ALA A 53 -0.09 -13.70 -13.19
CA ALA A 53 -0.29 -13.05 -11.91
C ALA A 53 0.63 -11.83 -11.75
N PHE A 54 0.20 -10.83 -10.98
CA PHE A 54 1.11 -9.78 -10.56
C PHE A 54 2.09 -10.34 -9.51
N ASP A 55 3.38 -10.30 -9.81
CA ASP A 55 4.45 -10.75 -8.92
C ASP A 55 5.62 -9.76 -9.01
N SER A 56 5.89 -9.01 -7.93
CA SER A 56 6.98 -8.05 -7.91
C SER A 56 8.25 -8.67 -7.32
N PRO A 57 9.43 -8.51 -7.97
CA PRO A 57 10.70 -8.99 -7.40
C PRO A 57 11.23 -8.08 -6.29
N TRP A 58 10.51 -7.01 -5.92
CA TRP A 58 10.92 -6.10 -4.86
C TRP A 58 10.97 -6.79 -3.51
N VAL A 59 12.02 -6.46 -2.76
CA VAL A 59 12.28 -6.95 -1.41
C VAL A 59 12.23 -5.75 -0.48
N CYS A 60 11.57 -5.91 0.66
CA CYS A 60 11.51 -4.87 1.68
C CYS A 60 12.90 -4.56 2.23
N ASN A 61 13.09 -3.38 2.82
CA ASN A 61 14.34 -3.01 3.50
C ASN A 61 14.71 -3.95 4.67
N CYS A 62 13.79 -4.83 5.08
CA CYS A 62 14.04 -5.91 6.04
C CYS A 62 14.49 -7.24 5.39
N ASP A 63 14.83 -7.24 4.11
CA ASP A 63 15.25 -8.38 3.28
C ASP A 63 14.21 -9.50 3.06
N HIS A 64 12.95 -9.29 3.45
CA HIS A 64 11.86 -10.23 3.16
C HIS A 64 11.04 -9.83 1.93
N PRO A 65 10.52 -10.80 1.16
CA PRO A 65 9.57 -10.53 0.08
C PRO A 65 8.26 -9.92 0.63
N TRP A 66 7.56 -9.17 -0.21
CA TRP A 66 6.30 -8.53 0.18
C TRP A 66 5.23 -9.54 0.66
N SER A 67 5.21 -10.76 0.09
CA SER A 67 4.28 -11.82 0.49
C SER A 67 4.40 -12.26 1.95
N GLU A 68 5.51 -11.95 2.63
CA GLU A 68 5.73 -12.26 4.05
C GLU A 68 5.26 -11.13 4.99
N HIS A 69 4.79 -10.01 4.44
CA HIS A 69 4.30 -8.88 5.22
C HIS A 69 2.77 -8.92 5.37
N ARG A 70 2.29 -8.61 6.58
CA ARG A 70 0.88 -8.31 6.81
C ARG A 70 0.70 -6.81 6.93
N GLN A 71 -0.14 -6.24 6.07
CA GLN A 71 -0.56 -4.85 6.21
C GLN A 71 -1.65 -4.75 7.28
N GLU A 72 -1.45 -3.88 8.26
CA GLU A 72 -2.44 -3.55 9.28
C GLU A 72 -2.85 -2.08 9.17
N THR A 73 -4.14 -1.82 9.35
CA THR A 73 -4.67 -0.46 9.37
C THR A 73 -5.03 -0.13 10.81
N VAL A 74 -4.30 0.83 11.39
CA VAL A 74 -4.54 1.32 12.74
C VAL A 74 -5.19 2.69 12.67
N GLU A 75 -6.31 2.86 13.37
CA GLU A 75 -6.89 4.18 13.57
C GLU A 75 -6.08 4.89 14.67
N LYS A 76 -5.36 5.94 14.27
CA LYS A 76 -4.61 6.77 15.22
C LYS A 76 -5.43 8.00 15.54
N THR A 77 -5.83 8.14 16.79
CA THR A 77 -6.43 9.36 17.31
C THR A 77 -5.28 10.30 17.67
N PHE A 78 -5.17 11.43 16.97
CA PHE A 78 -4.20 12.46 17.32
C PHE A 78 -4.89 13.49 18.22
N GLU A 79 -4.42 13.61 19.45
CA GLU A 79 -4.79 14.74 20.30
C GLU A 79 -4.24 16.01 19.65
N ARG A 80 -5.13 16.96 19.35
CA ARG A 80 -4.74 18.26 18.83
C ARG A 80 -3.89 18.94 19.90
N ARG A 81 -2.56 18.94 19.75
CA ARG A 81 -1.73 19.93 20.44
C ARG A 81 -2.20 21.27 19.94
N LEU A 82 -2.90 22.01 20.80
CA LEU A 82 -3.21 23.41 20.59
C LEU A 82 -1.88 24.15 20.49
N TRP A 83 -1.34 24.27 19.28
CA TRP A 83 -0.31 25.25 19.00
C TRP A 83 -1.04 26.59 19.00
N GLY A 84 -0.87 27.37 20.07
CA GLY A 84 -1.61 28.60 20.32
C GLY A 84 -1.65 29.50 19.09
N GLY A 85 -2.85 29.71 18.56
CA GLY A 85 -3.11 30.51 17.38
C GLY A 85 -4.51 30.22 16.88
N GLN A 86 -5.48 31.00 17.37
CA GLN A 86 -6.86 30.99 16.87
C GLN A 86 -6.85 31.46 15.43
N ASP A 87 -7.25 30.61 14.47
CA ASP A 87 -7.88 31.08 13.25
C ASP A 87 -8.84 30.01 12.69
N ASP A 88 -10.05 30.50 12.43
CA ASP A 88 -11.32 29.85 12.12
C ASP A 88 -11.38 29.36 10.66
N LEU A 89 -10.63 28.29 10.35
CA LEU A 89 -10.90 27.54 9.13
C LEU A 89 -11.47 26.20 9.54
N GLY A 90 -12.73 25.93 9.15
CA GLY A 90 -13.45 24.67 9.35
C GLY A 90 -12.61 23.48 8.89
N LEU A 91 -11.86 22.91 9.83
CA LEU A 91 -10.82 21.90 9.65
C LEU A 91 -11.13 20.71 10.57
N ASP A 92 -12.39 20.31 10.58
CA ASP A 92 -12.91 19.16 11.32
C ASP A 92 -12.57 17.86 10.57
N ASP A 93 -12.42 17.94 9.25
CA ASP A 93 -12.31 16.78 8.34
C ASP A 93 -10.88 16.23 8.15
N LEU A 94 -9.84 16.90 8.67
CA LEU A 94 -8.43 16.45 8.52
C LEU A 94 -7.88 15.66 9.71
N SER A 95 -8.69 15.42 10.75
CA SER A 95 -8.24 14.77 11.99
C SER A 95 -7.98 13.26 11.85
N ASN A 96 -8.49 12.64 10.78
CA ASN A 96 -8.44 11.19 10.57
C ASN A 96 -7.47 10.82 9.45
N VAL A 97 -6.15 10.86 9.73
CA VAL A 97 -5.15 10.32 8.81
C VAL A 97 -4.88 8.85 9.15
N GLN A 98 -5.35 7.96 8.28
CA GLN A 98 -5.02 6.54 8.35
C GLN A 98 -3.56 6.36 7.91
N ARG A 99 -2.66 6.05 8.85
CA ARG A 99 -1.25 5.76 8.56
C ARG A 99 -0.99 4.27 8.78
N THR A 100 -0.52 3.60 7.73
CA THR A 100 -0.20 2.17 7.73
C THR A 100 1.21 1.98 8.27
N ASP A 101 1.37 1.31 9.42
CA ASP A 101 2.66 0.89 9.94
C ASP A 101 2.93 -0.55 9.47
N LEU A 102 4.11 -0.81 8.88
CA LEU A 102 4.54 -2.16 8.54
C LEU A 102 5.20 -2.80 9.76
N LEU A 103 4.49 -3.70 10.43
CA LEU A 103 5.05 -4.48 11.53
C LEU A 103 5.86 -5.66 10.96
N ALA A 104 7.18 -5.52 10.93
CA ALA A 104 8.08 -6.64 10.66
C ALA A 104 8.36 -7.41 11.96
N ASN A 105 8.28 -8.73 11.93
CA ASN A 105 8.67 -9.56 13.06
C ASN A 105 10.20 -9.45 13.24
N PRO A 106 10.73 -9.25 14.46
CA PRO A 106 12.17 -9.06 14.65
C PRO A 106 12.96 -10.28 14.18
N LEU A 107 14.04 -10.01 13.44
CA LEU A 107 14.97 -11.02 12.92
C LEU A 107 15.54 -11.84 14.09
N ARG A 108 15.31 -13.15 14.08
CA ARG A 108 16.11 -14.07 14.91
C ARG A 108 17.49 -14.20 14.27
N LEU A 109 18.40 -13.32 14.67
CA LEU A 109 19.82 -13.45 14.37
C LEU A 109 20.31 -14.81 14.89
N ARG A 110 20.79 -15.66 13.99
CA ARG A 110 21.50 -16.88 14.39
C ARG A 110 22.85 -16.46 14.99
N GLN A 111 23.07 -16.86 16.25
CA GLN A 111 24.36 -16.76 16.93
C GLN A 111 25.36 -17.74 16.31
#